data_AF-A0A2E8DYV1-F1
#
_entry.id   AF-A0A2E8DYV1-F1
#
_cell.length_a   1.000
_cell.length_b   1.000
_cell.length_c   1.000
_cell.angle_alpha   90.00
_cell.angle_beta   90.00
_cell.angle_gamma   90.00
#
_symmetry.space_group_name_H-M   'P 1'
#
loop_
_entity.id
_entity.type
_entity.pdbx_description
1 polymer ?
#
loop_
_entity_poly.entity_id
_entity_poly.type
_entity_poly.pdbx_seq_one_letter_code
_entity_poly.pdbx_strand_id
1 'polypeptide(L)'
;MGSSNKSPRHKLDYTSDYPNKKVYPKDCVPMSRSHGSWTNGVKAYERGTGGSSDTWVGWFHPPRLRNKGHKSRYKSNLQKRGLNLPQDVQEQLIHDAGYPEVHEEE
;
A
#
# COMPACT_ATOMS: atom_id res chain seq x y z
N MET A 1 4.85 9.83 24.55
CA MET A 1 5.86 8.83 24.15
C MET A 1 5.14 7.67 23.46
N GLY A 2 5.05 7.67 22.13
CA GLY A 2 4.40 6.59 21.38
C GLY A 2 5.38 5.45 21.16
N SER A 3 5.34 4.43 22.01
CA SER A 3 6.12 3.21 21.80
C SER A 3 5.58 2.50 20.56
N SER A 4 6.28 2.63 19.44
CA SER A 4 5.99 1.81 18.27
C SER A 4 6.31 0.36 18.65
N ASN A 5 5.28 -0.47 18.85
CA ASN A 5 5.39 -1.92 18.98
C ASN A 5 5.96 -2.48 17.67
N LYS A 6 7.28 -2.33 17.48
CA LYS A 6 8.03 -3.04 16.45
C LYS A 6 8.16 -4.46 16.98
N SER A 7 7.16 -5.29 16.68
CA SER A 7 7.26 -6.74 16.82
C SER A 7 8.64 -7.17 16.28
N PRO A 8 9.40 -7.97 17.03
CA PRO A 8 10.76 -8.30 16.65
C PRO A 8 10.75 -8.85 15.22
N ARG A 9 11.58 -8.26 14.36
CA ARG A 9 11.67 -8.55 12.92
C ARG A 9 11.86 -10.05 12.61
N HIS A 10 12.26 -10.82 13.62
CA HIS A 10 12.59 -12.24 13.56
C HIS A 10 11.54 -13.15 14.22
N LYS A 11 10.38 -12.63 14.65
CA LYS A 11 9.33 -13.49 15.20
C LYS A 11 8.72 -14.34 14.08
N LEU A 12 8.71 -15.66 14.26
CA LEU A 12 7.98 -16.58 13.41
C LEU A 12 6.53 -16.64 13.86
N ASP A 13 5.60 -16.57 12.91
CA ASP A 13 4.18 -16.78 13.14
C ASP A 13 3.83 -18.23 12.83
N TYR A 14 3.29 -18.95 13.83
CA TYR A 14 2.96 -20.37 13.72
C TYR A 14 1.49 -20.60 13.41
N THR A 15 1.20 -21.62 12.62
CA THR A 15 -0.17 -22.09 12.33
C THR A 15 -0.93 -22.49 13.59
N SER A 16 -0.23 -23.08 14.58
CA SER A 16 -0.78 -23.44 15.88
C SER A 16 -1.35 -22.25 16.66
N ASP A 17 -0.76 -21.07 16.51
CA ASP A 17 -1.14 -19.87 17.25
C ASP A 17 -2.36 -19.16 16.60
N TYR A 18 -2.66 -19.50 15.34
CA TYR A 18 -3.74 -18.92 14.55
C TYR A 18 -4.53 -19.99 13.79
N PRO A 19 -5.20 -20.94 14.48
CA PRO A 19 -5.84 -22.10 13.86
C PRO A 19 -6.97 -21.71 12.88
N ASN A 20 -7.61 -20.57 13.10
CA ASN A 20 -8.70 -20.07 12.26
C ASN A 20 -8.20 -19.23 11.06
N LYS A 21 -6.90 -18.97 10.94
CA LYS A 21 -6.37 -18.22 9.80
C LYS A 21 -6.12 -19.15 8.62
N LYS A 22 -6.59 -18.72 7.45
CA LYS A 22 -6.28 -19.38 6.19
C LYS A 22 -4.78 -19.29 5.89
N VAL A 23 -4.19 -20.44 5.53
CA VAL A 23 -2.82 -20.52 5.01
C VAL A 23 -2.90 -20.62 3.49
N TYR A 24 -2.22 -19.70 2.81
CA TYR A 24 -2.08 -19.70 1.36
C TYR A 24 -0.88 -20.55 0.91
N PRO A 25 -0.97 -21.22 -0.26
CA PRO A 25 0.11 -22.04 -0.81
C PRO A 25 1.44 -21.29 -0.98
N LYS A 26 2.57 -22.00 -0.94
CA LYS A 26 3.91 -21.38 -1.06
C LYS A 26 4.13 -20.71 -2.42
N ASP A 27 3.58 -21.32 -3.46
CA ASP A 27 3.68 -20.99 -4.88
C ASP A 27 2.64 -19.96 -5.35
N CYS A 28 1.76 -19.47 -4.48
CA CYS A 28 0.77 -18.44 -4.84
C CYS A 28 1.37 -17.07 -5.20
N VAL A 29 2.70 -16.93 -5.14
CA VAL A 29 3.44 -15.72 -5.49
C VAL A 29 4.47 -16.04 -6.58
N PRO A 30 4.59 -15.23 -7.65
CA PRO A 30 5.58 -15.42 -8.70
C PRO A 30 7.01 -15.48 -8.15
N MET A 31 7.84 -16.37 -8.71
CA MET A 31 9.26 -16.48 -8.33
C MET A 31 10.04 -15.21 -8.66
N SER A 32 9.82 -14.65 -9.85
CA SER A 32 10.43 -13.38 -10.27
C SER A 32 9.58 -12.21 -9.78
N ARG A 33 10.12 -11.44 -8.84
CA ARG A 33 9.51 -10.23 -8.30
C ARG A 33 10.47 -9.08 -8.54
N SER A 34 10.07 -8.10 -9.36
CA SER A 34 10.87 -6.89 -9.55
C SER A 34 11.11 -6.22 -8.19
N HIS A 35 12.38 -6.00 -7.87
CA HIS A 35 12.79 -5.52 -6.56
C HIS A 35 12.11 -4.18 -6.24
N GLY A 36 11.50 -4.07 -5.06
CA GLY A 36 10.88 -2.84 -4.57
C GLY A 36 9.39 -2.64 -4.85
N SER A 37 8.75 -3.47 -5.68
CA SER A 37 7.31 -3.33 -6.01
C SER A 37 6.37 -4.25 -5.21
N TRP A 38 6.88 -5.10 -4.32
CA TRP A 38 6.09 -6.10 -3.59
C TRP A 38 6.08 -5.86 -2.08
N THR A 39 5.04 -6.32 -1.39
CA THR A 39 5.01 -6.42 0.07
C THR A 39 5.87 -7.61 0.53
N ASN A 40 6.30 -7.60 1.79
CA ASN A 40 7.10 -8.69 2.36
C ASN A 40 6.29 -9.97 2.63
N GLY A 41 4.95 -9.86 2.72
CA GLY A 41 4.08 -10.94 3.17
C GLY A 41 4.29 -11.32 4.64
N VAL A 42 3.54 -12.32 5.11
CA VAL A 42 3.67 -12.96 6.43
C VAL A 42 3.69 -14.46 6.21
N LYS A 43 4.83 -15.08 6.51
CA LYS A 43 5.01 -16.53 6.40
C LYS A 43 4.29 -17.25 7.53
N ALA A 44 3.71 -18.39 7.21
CA ALA A 44 3.15 -19.33 8.18
C ALA A 44 4.16 -20.46 8.40
N TYR A 45 4.52 -20.70 9.65
CA TYR A 45 5.41 -21.76 10.07
C TYR A 45 4.66 -22.84 10.83
N GLU A 46 5.17 -24.07 10.76
CA GLU A 46 4.78 -25.17 11.61
C GLU A 46 5.93 -25.46 12.58
N ARG A 47 5.61 -25.63 13.86
CA ARG A 47 6.61 -25.93 14.89
C ARG A 47 7.11 -27.34 14.68
N GLY A 48 8.43 -27.52 14.68
CA GLY A 48 9.00 -28.86 14.66
C GLY A 48 8.64 -29.63 15.93
N THR A 49 8.36 -30.92 15.81
CA THR A 49 8.16 -31.82 16.96
C THR A 49 9.45 -32.54 17.29
N GLY A 50 9.69 -32.78 18.60
CA GLY A 50 10.76 -33.66 19.06
C GLY A 50 12.19 -33.26 18.67
N GLY A 51 12.50 -31.97 18.56
CA GLY A 51 13.83 -31.47 18.17
C GLY A 51 14.00 -31.23 16.67
N SER A 52 12.94 -31.42 15.87
CA SER A 52 12.92 -31.01 14.47
C SER A 52 12.91 -29.49 14.33
N SER A 53 13.44 -28.98 13.21
CA SER A 53 13.41 -27.54 12.89
C SER A 53 12.03 -27.08 12.46
N ASP A 54 11.72 -25.81 12.72
CA ASP A 54 10.49 -25.17 12.26
C ASP A 54 10.42 -25.14 10.73
N THR A 55 9.27 -25.53 10.19
CA THR A 55 9.09 -25.65 8.73
C THR A 55 8.19 -24.53 8.23
N TRP A 56 8.65 -23.82 7.21
CA TRP A 56 7.80 -22.87 6.49
C TRP A 56 6.78 -23.66 5.66
N VAL A 57 5.49 -23.47 5.92
CA VAL A 57 4.40 -24.22 5.26
C VAL A 57 3.63 -23.41 4.23
N GLY A 58 3.63 -22.08 4.34
CA GLY A 58 2.91 -21.21 3.40
C GLY A 58 2.86 -19.75 3.86
N TRP A 59 1.79 -19.05 3.51
CA TRP A 59 1.62 -17.64 3.88
C TRP A 59 0.33 -17.43 4.67
N PHE A 60 0.39 -16.71 5.78
CA PHE A 60 -0.83 -16.11 6.34
C PHE A 60 -1.29 -14.94 5.46
N HIS A 61 -0.32 -14.18 4.95
CA HIS A 61 -0.55 -13.09 4.02
C HIS A 61 0.48 -13.15 2.90
N PRO A 62 0.11 -13.61 1.69
CA PRO A 62 1.06 -13.71 0.60
C PRO A 62 1.56 -12.31 0.19
N PRO A 63 2.84 -12.20 -0.19
CA PRO A 63 3.35 -11.02 -0.88
C PRO A 63 2.44 -10.59 -2.02
N ARG A 64 2.17 -9.29 -2.13
CA ARG A 64 1.35 -8.70 -3.19
C ARG A 64 2.04 -7.49 -3.78
N LEU A 65 1.67 -7.11 -5.00
CA LEU A 65 2.13 -5.87 -5.60
C LEU A 65 1.72 -4.69 -4.71
N ARG A 66 2.68 -3.83 -4.34
CA ARG A 66 2.40 -2.56 -3.67
C ARG A 66 1.72 -1.67 -4.70
N ASN A 67 0.55 -1.15 -4.36
CA ASN A 67 -0.10 -0.13 -5.17
C ASN A 67 0.84 1.09 -5.28
N LYS A 68 1.49 1.26 -6.43
CA LYS A 68 2.18 2.50 -6.84
C LYS A 68 1.11 3.55 -7.16
N GLY A 69 0.39 4.04 -6.14
CA GLY A 69 -0.79 4.89 -6.39
C GLY A 69 -1.18 5.84 -5.28
N HIS A 70 -0.52 5.85 -4.12
CA HIS A 70 -0.87 6.80 -3.04
C HIS A 70 -0.33 8.22 -3.23
N LYS A 71 -0.09 8.68 -4.47
CA LYS A 71 0.12 10.10 -4.75
C LYS A 71 -1.17 10.93 -4.61
N SER A 72 -2.35 10.31 -4.46
CA SER A 72 -3.60 11.06 -4.19
C SER A 72 -3.70 11.59 -2.75
N ARG A 73 -2.96 11.03 -1.78
CA ARG A 73 -2.95 11.53 -0.40
C ARG A 73 -2.30 12.90 -0.25
N TYR A 74 -1.46 13.31 -1.22
CA TYR A 74 -0.92 14.65 -1.26
C TYR A 74 -1.97 15.64 -1.75
N LYS A 75 -2.76 15.29 -2.77
CA LYS A 75 -3.81 16.17 -3.34
C LYS A 75 -4.92 16.50 -2.34
N SER A 76 -5.41 15.51 -1.58
CA SER A 76 -6.47 15.77 -0.59
C SER A 76 -5.99 16.61 0.59
N ASN A 77 -4.70 16.54 0.94
CA ASN A 77 -4.10 17.38 1.98
C ASN A 77 -3.72 18.77 1.45
N LEU A 78 -3.42 18.92 0.15
CA LEU A 78 -3.20 20.24 -0.46
C LEU A 78 -4.48 21.06 -0.50
N GLN A 79 -5.59 20.46 -0.94
CA GLN A 79 -6.90 21.11 -0.97
C GLN A 79 -7.36 21.49 0.44
N LYS A 80 -7.10 20.65 1.45
CA LYS A 80 -7.38 20.96 2.85
C LYS A 80 -6.44 22.00 3.49
N ARG A 81 -5.25 22.22 2.91
CA ARG A 81 -4.23 23.18 3.40
C ARG A 81 -4.20 24.50 2.61
N GLY A 82 -5.13 24.72 1.68
CA GLY A 82 -5.27 26.01 0.99
C GLY A 82 -4.04 26.41 0.16
N LEU A 83 -3.33 25.45 -0.45
CA LEU A 83 -2.31 25.78 -1.44
C LEU A 83 -3.00 26.21 -2.75
N ASN A 84 -3.16 27.53 -2.90
CA ASN A 84 -3.59 28.19 -4.13
C ASN A 84 -2.64 27.82 -5.27
N LEU A 85 -3.22 27.35 -6.39
CA LEU A 85 -2.50 27.28 -7.66
C LEU A 85 -2.23 28.71 -8.14
N PRO A 86 -1.09 28.99 -8.78
CA PRO A 86 -0.84 30.29 -9.41
C PRO A 86 -1.95 30.63 -10.41
N GLN A 87 -2.37 31.90 -10.42
CA GLN A 87 -3.49 32.46 -11.21
C GLN A 87 -3.37 32.10 -12.71
N ASP A 88 -2.13 32.07 -13.19
CA ASP A 88 -1.68 31.78 -14.55
C ASP A 88 -2.06 30.38 -15.05
N VAL A 89 -2.25 29.39 -14.16
CA VAL A 89 -2.77 28.08 -14.54
C VAL A 89 -4.31 28.06 -14.55
N GLN A 90 -4.96 28.90 -13.72
CA GLN A 90 -6.42 29.04 -13.74
C GLN A 90 -6.91 29.77 -15.00
N GLU A 91 -6.21 30.81 -15.46
CA GLU A 91 -6.60 31.60 -16.63
C GLU A 91 -6.48 30.82 -17.94
N GLN A 92 -5.43 30.02 -18.14
CA GLN A 92 -5.32 29.13 -19.32
C GLN A 92 -6.45 28.10 -19.40
N LEU A 93 -6.89 27.57 -18.25
CA LEU A 93 -8.01 26.63 -18.17
C LEU A 93 -9.37 27.28 -18.49
N ILE A 94 -9.51 28.58 -18.25
CA ILE A 94 -10.74 29.33 -18.59
C ILE A 94 -10.73 29.72 -20.07
N HIS A 95 -9.58 30.09 -20.63
CA HIS A 95 -9.44 30.53 -22.03
C HIS A 95 -9.69 29.41 -23.05
N ASP A 96 -9.27 28.17 -22.75
CA ASP A 96 -9.48 27.00 -23.62
C ASP A 96 -10.92 26.45 -23.55
N ALA A 97 -11.72 26.86 -22.56
CA ALA A 97 -13.08 26.36 -22.33
C ALA A 97 -14.18 27.10 -23.13
N GLY A 98 -13.83 28.13 -23.91
CA GLY A 98 -14.72 28.74 -24.92
C GLY A 98 -16.08 29.25 -24.39
N TYR A 99 -16.08 30.11 -23.37
CA TYR A 99 -17.28 30.86 -23.00
C TYR A 99 -17.42 32.13 -23.86
N PRO A 100 -18.61 32.44 -24.41
CA PRO A 100 -18.81 33.66 -25.19
C PRO A 100 -18.80 34.89 -24.27
N GLU A 101 -18.05 35.93 -24.66
CA GLU A 101 -18.10 37.23 -24.00
C GLU A 101 -19.52 37.81 -24.10
N VAL A 102 -20.14 38.07 -22.95
CA VAL A 102 -21.37 38.85 -22.88
C VAL A 102 -20.95 40.31 -22.87
N HIS A 103 -21.02 40.97 -24.03
CA HIS A 103 -20.96 42.42 -24.10
C HIS A 103 -22.32 42.97 -23.66
N GLU A 104 -22.38 43.55 -22.45
CA GLU A 104 -23.44 44.49 -22.12
C GLU A 104 -23.05 45.84 -22.73
N GLU A 105 -23.76 46.23 -23.79
CA GLU A 105 -23.70 47.56 -24.36
C GLU A 105 -24.53 48.55 -23.53
N GLU A 106 -23.88 49.70 -23.30
CA GLU A 106 -24.37 51.04 -22.89
C GLU A 106 -24.64 51.34 -21.40
#